data_AF-A0AAF0XYE6-F1
#
_entry.id   AF-A0AAF0XYE6-F1
#
_cell.length_a   1.000
_cell.length_b   1.000
_cell.length_c   1.000
_cell.angle_alpha   90.00
_cell.angle_beta   90.00
_cell.angle_gamma   90.00
#
_symmetry.space_group_name_H-M   'P 1'
#
loop_
_entity.id
_entity.type
_entity.pdbx_description
1 polymer ?
#
loop_
_entity_poly.entity_id
_entity_poly.type
_entity_poly.pdbx_seq_one_letter_code
_entity_poly.pdbx_strand_id
1 'polypeptide(L)'
;MPLEDPKSLHPSHNQHLLSLIQNPSSFKCHACNVDDNIKDMSYKCTRCQFWIHKSCADAPMSFHFQFHDKHPLILSFSLPLLYHKFRQFCGVCSKKLSRLAWIYYCRYCRFFAHFQCARSSHSVRPRVAKHPWDIHPLRLIYEPGMVDDHEHDFNCEFCSEDIDTNRWFYHCSDCDLSFHLYRCFDESSYRQYSRVKFGATDIIIDKLHPHSLTFVLNKKSRSCERCHQNQLGEPVLECSWPCKSIFCTYCIQDYSSDSDSEDDSSFTE
;
A
#
# COMPACT_ATOMS: atom_id res chain seq x y z
N MET A 1 0.78 35.84 -30.96
CA MET A 1 1.22 34.54 -31.52
C MET A 1 1.79 33.75 -30.36
N PRO A 2 1.24 32.58 -29.95
CA PRO A 2 1.92 31.77 -28.96
C PRO A 2 3.17 31.19 -29.62
N LEU A 3 4.30 31.31 -28.92
CA LEU A 3 5.58 30.76 -29.33
C LEU A 3 5.43 29.24 -29.48
N GLU A 4 5.61 28.70 -30.70
CA GLU A 4 5.73 27.25 -30.88
C GLU A 4 7.02 26.81 -30.18
N ASP A 5 6.91 26.23 -28.98
CA ASP A 5 8.01 25.52 -28.33
C ASP A 5 8.52 24.39 -29.25
N PRO A 6 9.83 24.09 -29.24
CA PRO A 6 10.45 23.23 -30.25
C PRO A 6 9.86 21.81 -30.24
N LYS A 7 9.40 21.39 -31.42
CA LYS A 7 9.02 20.00 -31.74
C LYS A 7 10.23 19.09 -31.50
N SER A 8 10.16 18.24 -30.49
CA SER A 8 11.27 17.35 -30.12
C SER A 8 10.92 15.87 -30.34
N LEU A 9 11.95 15.07 -30.62
CA LEU A 9 11.87 13.61 -30.59
C LEU A 9 12.09 13.16 -29.15
N HIS A 10 11.16 12.37 -28.63
CA HIS A 10 11.30 11.79 -27.29
C HIS A 10 11.89 10.38 -27.38
N PRO A 11 12.82 9.96 -26.50
CA PRO A 11 13.43 8.63 -26.58
C PRO A 11 12.44 7.46 -26.55
N SER A 12 11.29 7.63 -25.88
CA SER A 12 10.21 6.62 -25.87
C SER A 12 9.36 6.59 -27.15
N HIS A 13 9.47 7.61 -27.99
CA HIS A 13 8.66 7.82 -29.19
C HIS A 13 9.46 8.67 -30.19
N ASN A 14 10.44 8.02 -30.83
CA ASN A 14 11.43 8.66 -31.71
C ASN A 14 11.04 8.66 -33.19
N GLN A 15 9.88 8.09 -33.54
CA GLN A 15 9.41 8.00 -34.93
C GLN A 15 8.74 9.29 -35.39
N HIS A 16 8.11 10.03 -34.48
CA HIS A 16 7.46 11.30 -34.80
C HIS A 16 7.73 12.35 -33.74
N LEU A 17 7.68 13.60 -34.19
CA LEU A 17 7.80 14.77 -33.35
C LEU A 17 6.59 14.91 -32.43
N LEU A 18 6.85 15.38 -31.21
CA LEU A 18 5.83 15.71 -30.25
C LEU A 18 5.60 17.22 -30.23
N SER A 19 4.32 17.61 -30.17
CA SER A 19 3.91 19.00 -29.97
C SER A 19 3.46 19.17 -28.53
N LEU A 20 3.95 20.22 -27.87
CA LEU A 20 3.46 20.62 -26.56
C LEU A 20 2.09 21.29 -26.72
N ILE A 21 1.09 20.78 -26.01
CA ILE A 21 -0.27 21.32 -26.03
C ILE A 21 -0.82 21.46 -24.61
N GLN A 22 -1.73 22.40 -24.43
CA GLN A 22 -2.61 22.43 -23.26
C GLN A 22 -3.76 21.46 -23.50
N ASN A 23 -4.04 20.59 -22.53
CA ASN A 23 -4.93 19.45 -22.77
C ASN A 23 -6.39 19.88 -22.92
N PRO A 24 -7.03 19.61 -24.08
CA PRO A 24 -8.43 19.95 -24.30
C PRO A 24 -9.39 18.93 -23.69
N SER A 25 -8.90 17.74 -23.31
CA SER A 25 -9.68 16.61 -22.81
C SER A 25 -8.82 15.69 -21.94
N SER A 26 -9.45 14.86 -21.11
CA SER A 26 -8.74 13.80 -20.38
C SER A 26 -8.12 12.80 -21.37
N PHE A 27 -6.92 12.33 -21.05
CA PHE A 27 -6.24 11.27 -21.79
C PHE A 27 -5.40 10.45 -20.82
N LYS A 28 -5.06 9.23 -21.22
CA LYS A 28 -4.18 8.36 -20.45
C LYS A 28 -2.72 8.56 -20.85
N CYS A 29 -1.89 8.98 -19.91
CA CYS A 29 -0.46 9.16 -20.17
C CYS A 29 0.25 7.81 -20.38
N HIS A 30 1.02 7.69 -21.46
CA HIS A 30 1.73 6.45 -21.81
C HIS A 30 2.88 6.11 -20.84
N ALA A 31 3.36 7.08 -20.07
CA ALA A 31 4.43 6.89 -19.10
C ALA A 31 3.93 6.44 -17.73
N CYS A 32 3.00 7.19 -17.13
CA CYS A 32 2.51 6.92 -15.77
C CYS A 32 1.20 6.13 -15.71
N ASN A 33 0.50 5.93 -16.83
CA ASN A 33 -0.82 5.30 -16.90
C ASN A 33 -1.90 5.96 -16.03
N VAL A 34 -1.69 7.21 -15.62
CA VAL A 34 -2.68 8.04 -14.93
C VAL A 34 -3.41 8.88 -15.97
N ASP A 35 -4.72 9.01 -15.80
CA ASP A 35 -5.54 9.90 -16.60
C ASP A 35 -5.28 11.35 -16.19
N ASP A 36 -5.06 12.21 -17.17
CA ASP A 36 -4.77 13.62 -16.91
C ASP A 36 -6.03 14.42 -16.56
N ASN A 37 -5.85 15.47 -15.75
CA ASN A 37 -6.86 16.48 -15.52
C ASN A 37 -6.77 17.57 -16.60
N ILE A 38 -7.89 18.24 -16.88
CA ILE A 38 -8.13 19.12 -18.05
C ILE A 38 -7.28 20.43 -18.06
N LYS A 39 -6.17 20.53 -17.31
CA LYS A 39 -5.41 21.79 -17.18
C LYS A 39 -3.88 21.69 -17.27
N ASP A 40 -3.31 20.49 -17.29
CA ASP A 40 -1.86 20.33 -17.37
C ASP A 40 -1.34 20.41 -18.82
N MET A 41 -0.03 20.61 -18.98
CA MET A 41 0.64 20.63 -20.29
C MET A 41 1.16 19.24 -20.65
N SER A 42 0.91 18.80 -21.87
CA SER A 42 1.32 17.47 -22.34
C SER A 42 1.89 17.51 -23.75
N TYR A 43 2.74 16.53 -24.03
CA TYR A 43 3.26 16.28 -25.36
C TYR A 43 2.34 15.28 -26.07
N LYS A 44 1.83 15.70 -27.23
CA LYS A 44 1.02 14.87 -28.11
C LYS A 44 1.73 14.63 -29.43
N CYS A 45 1.71 13.39 -29.89
CA CYS A 45 2.10 13.07 -31.25
C CYS A 45 0.99 13.47 -32.24
N THR A 46 1.34 14.16 -33.32
CA THR A 46 0.37 14.55 -34.35
C THR A 46 0.02 13.42 -35.32
N ARG A 47 0.78 12.32 -35.32
CA ARG A 47 0.65 11.19 -36.27
C ARG A 47 0.09 9.92 -35.65
N CYS A 48 0.14 9.77 -34.33
CA CYS A 48 -0.39 8.59 -33.63
C CYS A 48 -1.02 8.98 -32.30
N GLN A 49 -1.71 8.04 -31.65
CA GLN A 49 -2.37 8.26 -30.36
C GLN A 49 -1.39 8.23 -29.17
N PHE A 50 -0.20 8.80 -29.31
CA PHE A 50 0.79 8.89 -28.25
C PHE A 50 0.67 10.21 -27.50
N TRP A 51 0.52 10.10 -26.18
CA TRP A 51 0.38 11.23 -25.26
C TRP A 51 1.16 10.98 -23.97
N ILE A 52 1.91 11.98 -23.53
CA ILE A 52 2.64 11.97 -22.27
C ILE A 52 2.55 13.32 -21.58
N HIS A 53 2.41 13.34 -20.26
CA HIS A 53 2.56 14.58 -19.49
C HIS A 53 3.93 15.20 -19.74
N LYS A 54 4.03 16.53 -19.75
CA LYS A 54 5.32 17.22 -19.81
C LYS A 54 6.26 16.73 -18.70
N SER A 55 5.74 16.65 -17.46
CA SER A 55 6.48 16.13 -16.30
C SER A 55 6.90 14.66 -16.41
N CYS A 56 6.25 13.88 -17.27
CA CYS A 56 6.63 12.50 -17.56
C CYS A 56 7.71 12.41 -18.63
N ALA A 57 7.66 13.29 -19.63
CA ALA A 57 8.71 13.44 -20.65
C ALA A 57 10.02 13.94 -20.02
N ASP A 58 9.92 14.88 -19.08
CA ASP A 58 11.06 15.47 -18.38
C ASP A 58 11.61 14.58 -17.25
N ALA A 59 11.16 13.33 -17.15
CA ALA A 59 11.62 12.42 -16.12
C ALA A 59 13.11 12.09 -16.29
N PRO A 60 13.90 12.04 -15.21
CA PRO A 60 15.33 11.79 -15.31
C PRO A 60 15.59 10.38 -15.87
N MET A 61 16.50 10.26 -16.84
CA MET A 61 16.89 8.96 -17.38
C MET A 61 17.58 8.07 -16.35
N SER A 62 18.18 8.66 -15.32
CA SER A 62 18.72 7.93 -14.18
C SER A 62 18.78 8.79 -12.92
N PHE A 63 18.62 8.17 -11.75
CA PHE A 63 18.82 8.85 -10.45
C PHE A 63 19.08 7.83 -9.33
N HIS A 64 19.63 8.29 -8.20
CA HIS A 64 19.79 7.48 -7.00
C HIS A 64 18.49 7.47 -6.20
N PHE A 65 17.88 6.30 -6.06
CA PHE A 65 16.64 6.15 -5.31
C PHE A 65 16.96 5.97 -3.83
N GLN A 66 16.24 6.67 -2.95
CA GLN A 66 16.60 6.68 -1.53
C GLN A 66 16.50 5.32 -0.83
N PHE A 67 15.81 4.31 -1.40
CA PHE A 67 15.76 2.94 -0.87
C PHE A 67 16.55 1.95 -1.74
N HIS A 68 17.38 2.49 -2.63
CA HIS A 68 18.31 1.77 -3.47
C HIS A 68 19.41 2.75 -3.94
N ASP A 69 20.21 3.23 -2.99
CA ASP A 69 21.13 4.37 -3.17
C ASP A 69 22.51 3.95 -3.65
N LYS A 70 22.91 2.69 -3.42
CA LYS A 70 24.19 2.12 -3.88
C LYS A 70 24.35 2.18 -5.40
N HIS A 71 23.26 2.06 -6.15
CA HIS A 71 23.28 2.08 -7.61
C HIS A 71 22.13 2.94 -8.17
N PRO A 72 22.37 3.71 -9.24
CA PRO A 72 21.32 4.49 -9.86
C PRO A 72 20.28 3.58 -10.51
N LEU A 73 19.02 3.98 -10.42
CA LEU A 73 17.97 3.42 -11.23
C LEU A 73 17.99 4.06 -12.61
N ILE A 74 17.74 3.25 -13.64
CA ILE A 74 17.72 3.66 -15.04
C ILE A 74 16.29 3.56 -15.56
N LEU A 75 15.83 4.62 -16.23
CA LEU A 75 14.53 4.64 -16.90
C LEU A 75 14.57 3.75 -18.14
N SER A 76 13.57 2.88 -18.27
CA SER A 76 13.29 2.13 -19.48
C SER A 76 11.82 2.26 -19.84
N PHE A 77 11.54 2.37 -21.13
CA PHE A 77 10.18 2.51 -21.65
C PHE A 77 9.43 1.17 -21.78
N SER A 78 10.13 0.06 -21.54
CA SER A 78 9.61 -1.29 -21.45
C SER A 78 10.56 -2.15 -20.60
N LEU A 79 10.11 -3.31 -20.12
CA LEU A 79 11.00 -4.22 -19.39
C LEU A 79 12.01 -4.84 -20.37
N PRO A 80 13.34 -4.67 -20.14
CA PRO A 80 14.34 -5.25 -21.02
C PRO A 80 14.20 -6.78 -21.11
N LEU A 81 14.32 -7.32 -22.33
CA LEU A 81 14.09 -8.74 -22.63
C LEU A 81 14.89 -9.69 -21.73
N LEU A 82 16.11 -9.29 -21.38
CA LEU A 82 17.01 -10.08 -20.53
C LEU A 82 16.44 -10.34 -19.11
N TYR A 83 15.47 -9.53 -18.66
CA TYR A 83 14.82 -9.70 -17.37
C TYR A 83 13.46 -10.43 -17.43
N HIS A 84 13.01 -10.85 -18.62
CA HIS A 84 11.68 -11.49 -18.78
C HIS A 84 11.57 -12.86 -18.10
N LYS A 85 12.70 -13.51 -17.83
CA LYS A 85 12.77 -14.80 -17.13
C LYS A 85 12.72 -14.66 -15.61
N PHE A 86 12.84 -13.44 -15.08
CA PHE A 86 12.85 -13.20 -13.65
C PHE A 86 11.49 -12.75 -13.12
N ARG A 87 11.36 -12.81 -11.79
CA ARG A 87 10.22 -12.28 -11.04
C ARG A 87 10.07 -10.78 -11.35
N GLN A 88 8.90 -10.37 -11.81
CA GLN A 88 8.62 -9.01 -12.31
C GLN A 88 7.70 -8.26 -11.36
N PHE A 89 8.21 -7.89 -10.18
CA PHE A 89 7.47 -7.12 -9.19
C PHE A 89 8.20 -5.82 -8.89
N CYS A 90 7.41 -4.79 -8.58
CA CYS A 90 7.93 -3.52 -8.10
C CYS A 90 8.44 -3.69 -6.68
N GLY A 91 9.70 -3.35 -6.44
CA GLY A 91 10.33 -3.38 -5.11
C GLY A 91 9.63 -2.44 -4.13
N VAL A 92 9.07 -1.32 -4.62
CA VAL A 92 8.29 -0.40 -3.79
C VAL A 92 6.95 -1.04 -3.45
N CYS A 93 5.99 -1.11 -4.38
CA CYS A 93 4.59 -1.45 -4.07
C CYS A 93 4.27 -2.96 -4.05
N SER A 94 5.25 -3.83 -4.30
CA SER A 94 5.07 -5.30 -4.40
C SER A 94 4.05 -5.77 -5.44
N LYS A 95 3.56 -4.89 -6.34
CA LYS A 95 2.65 -5.25 -7.44
C LYS A 95 3.43 -5.67 -8.69
N LYS A 96 2.81 -6.49 -9.52
CA LYS A 96 3.41 -6.99 -10.78
C LYS A 96 3.70 -5.83 -11.74
N LEU A 97 4.82 -5.93 -12.44
CA LEU A 97 5.22 -4.99 -13.50
C LEU A 97 4.60 -5.42 -14.83
N SER A 98 4.22 -4.43 -15.64
CA SER A 98 3.89 -4.65 -17.04
C SER A 98 5.17 -4.58 -17.87
N ARG A 99 5.33 -5.51 -18.81
CA ARG A 99 6.50 -5.54 -19.71
C ARG A 99 6.53 -4.38 -20.71
N LEU A 100 5.38 -3.77 -20.95
CA LEU A 100 5.21 -2.66 -21.89
C LEU A 100 5.15 -1.29 -21.21
N ALA A 101 5.14 -1.25 -19.87
CA ALA A 101 5.09 0.00 -19.13
C ALA A 101 6.49 0.57 -18.91
N TRP A 102 6.56 1.87 -18.67
CA TRP A 102 7.77 2.51 -18.22
C TRP A 102 8.13 2.05 -16.81
N ILE A 103 9.41 1.78 -16.60
CA ILE A 103 9.94 1.29 -15.33
C ILE A 103 11.27 1.96 -15.03
N TYR A 104 11.60 2.00 -13.76
CA TYR A 104 12.97 2.22 -13.32
C TYR A 104 13.56 0.87 -12.89
N TYR A 105 14.80 0.59 -13.28
CA TYR A 105 15.47 -0.64 -12.89
C TYR A 105 16.95 -0.41 -12.59
N CYS A 106 17.51 -1.24 -11.71
CA CYS A 106 18.94 -1.29 -11.46
C CYS A 106 19.57 -2.41 -12.29
N ARG A 107 20.65 -2.09 -13.01
CA ARG A 107 21.40 -3.08 -13.80
C ARG A 107 22.11 -4.13 -12.94
N TYR A 108 22.44 -3.79 -11.70
CA TYR A 108 23.29 -4.61 -10.83
C TYR A 108 22.49 -5.44 -9.82
N CYS A 109 21.41 -4.90 -9.27
CA CYS A 109 20.73 -5.48 -8.11
C CYS A 109 19.40 -6.19 -8.41
N ARG A 110 19.01 -6.31 -9.69
CA ARG A 110 17.70 -6.85 -10.10
C ARG A 110 16.53 -6.16 -9.39
N PHE A 111 16.72 -4.90 -9.02
CA PHE A 111 15.68 -4.05 -8.48
C PHE A 111 14.87 -3.43 -9.62
N PHE A 112 13.54 -3.46 -9.49
CA PHE A 112 12.63 -2.88 -10.45
C PHE A 112 11.57 -2.06 -9.72
N ALA A 113 11.16 -0.93 -10.27
CA ALA A 113 10.08 -0.12 -9.75
C ALA A 113 9.19 0.36 -10.88
N HIS A 114 7.87 0.46 -10.63
CA HIS A 114 6.99 1.20 -11.54
C HIS A 114 7.49 2.63 -11.68
N PHE A 115 7.32 3.22 -12.86
CA PHE A 115 7.66 4.62 -13.11
C PHE A 115 7.12 5.56 -12.02
N GLN A 116 5.86 5.40 -11.63
CA GLN A 116 5.24 6.23 -10.60
C GLN A 116 5.77 5.92 -9.19
N CYS A 117 6.03 4.65 -8.86
CA CYS A 117 6.51 4.27 -7.54
C CYS A 117 7.90 4.83 -7.23
N ALA A 118 8.77 4.93 -8.24
CA ALA A 118 10.11 5.50 -8.08
C ALA A 118 10.09 7.03 -7.94
N ARG A 119 9.03 7.70 -8.42
CA ARG A 119 8.92 9.16 -8.49
C ARG A 119 8.01 9.79 -7.43
N SER A 120 7.04 9.04 -6.93
CA SER A 120 6.02 9.53 -6.02
C SER A 120 6.48 9.35 -4.58
N SER A 121 6.67 10.45 -3.85
CA SER A 121 6.92 10.42 -2.40
C SER A 121 5.80 9.70 -1.65
N HIS A 122 4.55 9.84 -2.08
CA HIS A 122 3.40 9.15 -1.49
C HIS A 122 3.39 7.63 -1.71
N SER A 123 4.08 7.16 -2.76
CA SER A 123 4.18 5.72 -3.00
C SER A 123 5.20 5.05 -2.10
N VAL A 124 6.02 5.84 -1.40
CA VAL A 124 7.07 5.30 -0.57
C VAL A 124 6.75 5.50 0.90
N ARG A 125 6.79 4.39 1.63
CA ARG A 125 6.52 4.35 3.06
C ARG A 125 7.72 4.93 3.83
N PRO A 126 7.49 5.57 4.99
CA PRO A 126 8.58 6.15 5.76
C PRO A 126 9.59 5.08 6.18
N ARG A 127 10.88 5.45 6.30
CA ARG A 127 11.92 4.52 6.77
C ARG A 127 11.68 4.04 8.19
N VAL A 128 11.02 4.86 9.00
CA VAL A 128 10.72 4.61 10.39
C VAL A 128 9.25 4.94 10.61
N ALA A 129 8.51 4.02 11.22
CA ALA A 129 7.11 4.20 11.50
C ALA A 129 6.80 3.76 12.94
N LYS A 130 5.81 4.40 13.55
CA LYS A 130 5.27 3.98 14.85
C LYS A 130 4.08 3.07 14.58
N HIS A 131 3.87 2.11 15.47
CA HIS A 131 2.68 1.26 15.44
C HIS A 131 2.06 1.22 16.83
N PRO A 132 0.74 1.28 17.01
CA PRO A 132 0.10 1.30 18.32
C PRO A 132 0.42 0.11 19.22
N TRP A 133 0.81 -1.02 18.62
CA TRP A 133 1.15 -2.25 19.34
C TRP A 133 2.60 -2.28 19.84
N ASP A 134 3.40 -1.25 19.53
CA ASP A 134 4.79 -1.17 19.96
C ASP A 134 5.15 0.26 20.36
N ILE A 135 5.85 0.39 21.49
CA ILE A 135 6.41 1.68 21.90
C ILE A 135 7.67 2.01 21.10
N HIS A 136 8.37 1.00 20.59
CA HIS A 136 9.56 1.16 19.80
C HIS A 136 9.20 1.47 18.34
N PRO A 137 9.99 2.33 17.68
CA PRO A 137 9.80 2.62 16.27
C PRO A 137 10.19 1.43 15.39
N LEU A 138 9.31 1.03 14.48
CA LEU A 138 9.62 0.01 13.48
C LEU A 138 10.41 0.60 12.31
N ARG A 139 11.37 -0.16 11.81
CA ARG A 139 12.19 0.20 10.66
C ARG A 139 11.72 -0.55 9.42
N LEU A 140 11.69 0.15 8.29
CA LEU A 140 11.40 -0.46 7.01
C LEU A 140 12.61 -1.29 6.57
N ILE A 141 12.41 -2.59 6.40
CA ILE A 141 13.36 -3.51 5.80
C ILE A 141 13.04 -3.58 4.30
N TYR A 142 14.00 -3.20 3.47
CA TYR A 142 13.82 -3.11 2.00
C TYR A 142 14.94 -3.78 1.19
N GLU A 143 16.03 -4.17 1.84
CA GLU A 143 17.05 -5.06 1.28
C GLU A 143 17.23 -6.26 2.24
N PRO A 144 17.36 -7.50 1.74
CA PRO A 144 17.55 -8.67 2.60
C PRO A 144 18.75 -8.51 3.56
N GLY A 145 19.85 -7.91 3.11
CA GLY A 145 21.05 -7.71 3.94
C GLY A 145 20.94 -6.64 5.04
N MET A 146 19.76 -6.07 5.29
CA MET A 146 19.54 -5.15 6.42
C MET A 146 19.20 -5.86 7.74
N VAL A 147 19.12 -7.18 7.71
CA VAL A 147 18.88 -8.02 8.89
C VAL A 147 20.12 -8.89 9.05
N ASP A 148 20.78 -8.79 10.21
CA ASP A 148 22.06 -9.46 10.48
C ASP A 148 21.89 -10.98 10.70
N ASP A 149 20.69 -11.46 11.08
CA ASP A 149 20.45 -12.83 11.57
C ASP A 149 19.34 -13.59 10.80
N HIS A 150 19.56 -13.91 9.52
CA HIS A 150 18.65 -14.77 8.75
C HIS A 150 18.72 -16.24 9.18
N GLU A 151 18.04 -16.62 10.26
CA GLU A 151 17.68 -18.04 10.47
C GLU A 151 16.26 -18.31 10.99
N HIS A 152 15.49 -17.27 11.32
CA HIS A 152 14.07 -17.42 11.69
C HIS A 152 13.21 -16.69 10.66
N ASP A 153 12.33 -17.43 9.98
CA ASP A 153 11.33 -16.87 9.07
C ASP A 153 10.53 -15.79 9.81
N PHE A 154 10.60 -14.55 9.32
CA PHE A 154 9.85 -13.45 9.90
C PHE A 154 8.37 -13.76 9.84
N ASN A 155 7.70 -13.78 10.99
CA ASN A 155 6.26 -13.96 11.04
C ASN A 155 5.57 -12.63 11.32
N CYS A 156 4.49 -12.36 10.60
CA CYS A 156 3.77 -11.11 10.73
C CYS A 156 2.88 -11.13 11.97
N GLU A 157 3.08 -10.22 12.92
CA GLU A 157 2.31 -10.16 14.17
C GLU A 157 0.80 -10.08 13.91
N PHE A 158 0.39 -9.35 12.88
CA PHE A 158 -1.02 -9.14 12.58
C PHE A 158 -1.73 -10.40 12.07
N CYS A 159 -1.14 -11.12 11.10
CA CYS A 159 -1.82 -12.25 10.44
C CYS A 159 -1.27 -13.63 10.82
N SER A 160 -0.15 -13.64 11.54
CA SER A 160 0.66 -14.82 11.85
C SER A 160 1.10 -15.63 10.62
N GLU A 161 1.17 -14.99 9.45
CA GLU A 161 1.71 -15.57 8.22
C GLU A 161 3.17 -15.16 8.06
N ASP A 162 3.95 -16.01 7.40
CA ASP A 162 5.36 -15.72 7.10
C ASP A 162 5.50 -14.52 6.16
N ILE A 163 6.60 -13.79 6.31
CA ILE A 163 6.95 -12.62 5.53
C ILE A 163 8.00 -13.03 4.49
N ASP A 164 7.66 -12.89 3.21
CA ASP A 164 8.61 -12.99 2.10
C ASP A 164 9.64 -11.85 2.23
N THR A 165 10.85 -12.16 2.70
CA THR A 165 11.95 -11.22 2.92
C THR A 165 12.46 -10.54 1.65
N ASN A 166 12.02 -10.99 0.46
CA ASN A 166 12.25 -10.28 -0.80
C ASN A 166 11.26 -9.12 -1.02
N ARG A 167 10.28 -8.93 -0.13
CA ARG A 167 9.35 -7.81 -0.12
C ARG A 167 9.67 -6.89 1.03
N TRP A 168 9.26 -5.64 0.91
CA TRP A 168 9.45 -4.69 2.00
C TRP A 168 8.47 -4.97 3.14
N PHE A 169 8.96 -4.87 4.37
CA PHE A 169 8.19 -5.08 5.60
C PHE A 169 8.73 -4.19 6.72
N TYR A 170 7.93 -3.95 7.76
CA TYR A 170 8.39 -3.26 8.96
C TYR A 170 8.83 -4.26 10.00
N HIS A 171 9.93 -3.95 10.69
CA HIS A 171 10.48 -4.75 11.76
C HIS A 171 11.00 -3.87 12.90
N CYS A 172 10.73 -4.28 14.15
CA CYS A 172 11.39 -3.77 15.34
C CYS A 172 12.31 -4.85 15.89
N SER A 173 13.61 -4.55 15.99
CA SER A 173 14.59 -5.48 16.56
C SER A 173 14.58 -5.52 18.09
N ASP A 174 14.03 -4.49 18.75
CA ASP A 174 13.93 -4.46 20.22
C ASP A 174 12.80 -5.37 20.73
N CYS A 175 11.69 -5.45 19.99
CA CYS A 175 10.51 -6.26 20.33
C CYS A 175 10.32 -7.51 19.47
N ASP A 176 11.20 -7.73 18.49
CA ASP A 176 11.08 -8.77 17.46
C ASP A 176 9.73 -8.78 16.73
N LEU A 177 9.22 -7.58 16.45
CA LEU A 177 7.87 -7.39 15.92
C LEU A 177 7.89 -7.07 14.44
N SER A 178 7.16 -7.83 13.63
CA SER A 178 7.17 -7.68 12.16
C SER A 178 5.79 -7.55 11.53
N PHE A 179 5.67 -6.73 10.48
CA PHE A 179 4.41 -6.52 9.76
C PHE A 179 4.57 -6.46 8.24
N HIS A 180 3.68 -7.12 7.50
CA HIS A 180 3.58 -6.90 6.05
C HIS A 180 3.22 -5.45 5.75
N LEU A 181 4.05 -4.78 4.96
CA LEU A 181 3.94 -3.35 4.66
C LEU A 181 2.57 -2.91 4.11
N TYR A 182 1.99 -3.72 3.22
CA TYR A 182 0.81 -3.33 2.44
C TYR A 182 -0.52 -3.90 2.92
N ARG A 183 -0.49 -4.90 3.80
CA ARG A 183 -1.70 -5.63 4.25
C ARG A 183 -1.93 -5.49 5.75
N CYS A 184 -0.86 -5.45 6.53
CA CYS A 184 -0.91 -5.69 7.96
C CYS A 184 -0.45 -4.49 8.77
N PHE A 185 0.30 -3.57 8.15
CA PHE A 185 0.80 -2.36 8.82
C PHE A 185 -0.20 -1.18 8.80
N ASP A 186 -1.01 -1.02 7.75
CA ASP A 186 -1.93 0.12 7.63
C ASP A 186 -3.28 -0.13 8.33
N GLU A 187 -3.47 0.53 9.47
CA GLU A 187 -4.59 0.46 10.43
C GLU A 187 -5.96 0.94 9.92
N SER A 188 -6.09 1.36 8.66
CA SER A 188 -7.33 1.99 8.17
C SER A 188 -8.57 1.08 8.20
N SER A 189 -8.38 -0.23 8.32
CA SER A 189 -9.44 -1.23 8.16
C SER A 189 -10.19 -1.58 9.46
N TYR A 190 -9.68 -1.27 10.66
CA TYR A 190 -10.30 -1.70 11.94
C TYR A 190 -10.29 -0.64 13.05
N ARG A 191 -10.36 0.64 12.65
CA ARG A 191 -10.32 1.91 13.42
C ARG A 191 -10.47 1.83 14.95
N GLN A 192 -11.52 1.20 15.49
CA GLN A 192 -11.79 1.16 16.94
C GLN A 192 -10.92 0.18 17.73
N TYR A 193 -10.45 -0.91 17.10
CA TYR A 193 -9.56 -1.92 17.71
C TYR A 193 -8.13 -1.81 17.18
N SER A 194 -7.80 -0.73 16.48
CA SER A 194 -6.45 -0.45 15.97
C SER A 194 -5.37 -0.51 17.06
N ARG A 195 -5.73 -0.18 18.30
CA ARG A 195 -4.84 -0.18 19.46
C ARG A 195 -4.88 -1.48 20.28
N VAL A 196 -5.77 -2.41 19.95
CA VAL A 196 -5.94 -3.68 20.66
C VAL A 196 -5.17 -4.76 19.91
N LYS A 197 -4.21 -5.39 20.58
CA LYS A 197 -3.46 -6.51 19.99
C LYS A 197 -4.37 -7.72 19.83
N PHE A 198 -4.13 -8.53 18.79
CA PHE A 198 -4.79 -9.83 18.70
C PHE A 198 -4.42 -10.70 19.91
N GLY A 199 -5.40 -11.48 20.37
CA GLY A 199 -5.31 -12.27 21.60
C GLY A 199 -5.74 -11.52 22.86
N ALA A 200 -6.03 -10.21 22.79
CA ALA A 200 -6.60 -9.49 23.93
C ALA A 200 -7.95 -10.10 24.34
N THR A 201 -8.05 -10.54 25.59
CA THR A 201 -9.23 -11.14 26.22
C THR A 201 -10.02 -10.12 27.04
N ASP A 202 -11.10 -10.56 27.68
CA ASP A 202 -11.84 -9.77 28.67
C ASP A 202 -12.48 -8.49 28.11
N ILE A 203 -12.71 -8.47 26.79
CA ILE A 203 -13.46 -7.40 26.13
C ILE A 203 -14.95 -7.67 26.37
N ILE A 204 -15.56 -6.87 27.23
CA ILE A 204 -16.98 -6.97 27.57
C ILE A 204 -17.73 -5.83 26.87
N ILE A 205 -18.80 -6.18 26.16
CA ILE A 205 -19.69 -5.21 25.50
C ILE A 205 -21.11 -5.59 25.91
N ASP A 206 -21.59 -4.97 26.99
CA ASP A 206 -22.78 -5.36 27.76
C ASP A 206 -24.06 -5.56 26.92
N LYS A 207 -24.17 -4.87 25.77
CA LYS A 207 -25.33 -4.98 24.86
C LYS A 207 -25.13 -5.91 23.65
N LEU A 208 -23.91 -6.37 23.39
CA LEU A 208 -23.59 -7.21 22.23
C LEU A 208 -23.61 -8.70 22.57
N HIS A 209 -22.92 -9.08 23.65
CA HIS A 209 -22.76 -10.46 24.07
C HIS A 209 -22.41 -10.55 25.56
N PRO A 210 -23.05 -11.44 26.35
CA PRO A 210 -22.89 -11.47 27.81
C PRO A 210 -21.58 -12.09 28.30
N HIS A 211 -20.79 -12.72 27.41
CA HIS A 211 -19.50 -13.30 27.76
C HIS A 211 -18.34 -12.40 27.32
N SER A 212 -17.19 -12.55 27.97
CA SER A 212 -15.97 -11.91 27.52
C SER A 212 -15.59 -12.36 26.11
N LEU A 213 -15.14 -11.39 25.32
CA LEU A 213 -14.74 -11.58 23.95
C LEU A 213 -13.22 -11.48 23.84
N THR A 214 -12.66 -12.19 22.86
CA THR A 214 -11.25 -12.11 22.48
C THR A 214 -11.13 -11.49 21.11
N PHE A 215 -10.23 -10.52 20.95
CA PHE A 215 -9.96 -9.94 19.63
C PHE A 215 -9.05 -10.86 18.84
N VAL A 216 -9.52 -11.39 17.70
CA VAL A 216 -8.79 -12.39 16.90
C VAL A 216 -8.93 -12.12 15.40
N LEU A 217 -7.95 -12.56 14.62
CA LEU A 217 -8.09 -12.61 13.16
C LEU A 217 -8.86 -13.87 12.78
N ASN A 218 -10.01 -13.73 12.12
CA ASN A 218 -10.82 -14.87 11.75
C ASN A 218 -10.24 -15.64 10.56
N LYS A 219 -9.42 -16.66 10.84
CA LYS A 219 -8.79 -17.52 9.82
C LYS A 219 -9.73 -18.60 9.25
N LYS A 220 -10.98 -18.68 9.70
CA LYS A 220 -11.97 -19.69 9.30
C LYS A 220 -13.17 -19.02 8.62
N SER A 221 -13.85 -19.76 7.74
CA SER A 221 -15.09 -19.28 7.11
C SER A 221 -16.25 -19.31 8.11
N ARG A 222 -16.27 -18.32 9.00
CA ARG A 222 -17.34 -18.07 9.99
C ARG A 222 -18.01 -16.75 9.66
N SER A 223 -19.32 -16.73 9.86
CA SER A 223 -20.12 -15.52 9.69
C SER A 223 -20.33 -14.80 11.00
N CYS A 224 -20.45 -13.48 10.93
CA CYS A 224 -20.84 -12.69 12.09
C CYS A 224 -22.24 -13.11 12.56
N GLU A 225 -22.42 -13.29 13.87
CA GLU A 225 -23.70 -13.70 14.47
C GLU A 225 -24.83 -12.70 14.19
N ARG A 226 -24.49 -11.41 14.02
CA ARG A 226 -25.47 -10.32 13.87
C ARG A 226 -25.86 -10.05 12.41
N CYS A 227 -24.89 -9.84 11.52
CA CYS A 227 -25.17 -9.50 10.12
C CYS A 227 -25.09 -10.69 9.17
N HIS A 228 -24.68 -11.86 9.65
CA HIS A 228 -24.51 -13.11 8.90
C HIS A 228 -23.51 -13.04 7.73
N GLN A 229 -22.79 -11.93 7.58
CA GLN A 229 -21.74 -11.78 6.57
C GLN A 229 -20.51 -12.62 6.94
N ASN A 230 -19.92 -13.27 5.95
CA ASN A 230 -18.68 -14.04 6.12
C ASN A 230 -17.54 -13.09 6.50
N GLN A 231 -16.80 -13.43 7.55
CA GLN A 231 -15.70 -12.64 8.09
C GLN A 231 -14.33 -13.30 7.86
N LEU A 232 -14.20 -14.18 6.86
CA LEU A 232 -12.93 -14.84 6.58
C LEU A 232 -11.82 -13.81 6.28
N GLY A 233 -10.74 -13.87 7.05
CA GLY A 233 -9.59 -12.96 6.93
C GLY A 233 -9.79 -11.60 7.59
N GLU A 234 -10.94 -11.37 8.24
CA GLU A 234 -11.26 -10.11 8.92
C GLU A 234 -11.03 -10.20 10.44
N PRO A 235 -10.65 -9.09 11.10
CA PRO A 235 -10.64 -9.01 12.56
C PRO A 235 -12.05 -9.17 13.13
N VAL A 236 -12.19 -9.97 14.19
CA VAL A 236 -13.47 -10.20 14.86
C VAL A 236 -13.29 -10.23 16.37
N LEU A 237 -14.37 -9.99 17.10
CA LEU A 237 -14.48 -10.39 18.49
C LEU A 237 -15.07 -11.79 18.55
N GLU A 238 -14.30 -12.72 19.11
CA GLU A 238 -14.71 -14.11 19.31
C GLU A 238 -15.12 -14.34 20.77
N CYS A 239 -16.33 -14.85 20.97
CA CYS A 239 -16.65 -15.54 22.21
C CYS A 239 -16.14 -16.97 22.11
N SER A 240 -15.37 -17.39 23.11
CA SER A 240 -14.95 -18.78 23.26
C SER A 240 -16.12 -19.66 23.73
N TRP A 241 -15.83 -20.78 24.38
CA TRP A 241 -16.86 -21.65 24.93
C TRP A 241 -17.68 -20.91 26.01
N PRO A 242 -19.04 -21.06 26.04
CA PRO A 242 -19.84 -22.04 25.30
C PRO A 242 -20.33 -21.59 23.92
N CYS A 243 -20.39 -20.30 23.63
CA CYS A 243 -21.12 -19.79 22.46
C CYS A 243 -20.42 -20.04 21.13
N LYS A 244 -19.08 -19.91 21.07
CA LYS A 244 -18.33 -19.94 19.80
C LYS A 244 -18.92 -18.99 18.75
N SER A 245 -19.43 -17.83 19.17
CA SER A 245 -19.96 -16.79 18.28
C SER A 245 -18.87 -15.80 17.91
N ILE A 246 -18.97 -15.17 16.73
CA ILE A 246 -18.07 -14.09 16.32
C ILE A 246 -18.86 -12.84 15.91
N PHE A 247 -18.26 -11.68 16.16
CA PHE A 247 -18.84 -10.38 15.85
C PHE A 247 -17.87 -9.56 15.01
N CYS A 248 -18.33 -9.04 13.86
CA CYS A 248 -17.51 -8.20 13.00
C CYS A 248 -17.34 -6.79 13.58
N THR A 249 -16.24 -6.14 13.23
CA THR A 249 -15.90 -4.79 13.72
C THR A 249 -16.97 -3.74 13.40
N TYR A 250 -17.69 -3.87 12.28
CA TYR A 250 -18.78 -2.97 11.91
C TYR A 250 -20.01 -3.11 12.81
N CYS A 251 -20.49 -4.33 13.05
CA CYS A 251 -21.65 -4.59 13.91
C CYS A 251 -21.44 -4.19 15.38
N ILE A 252 -20.19 -3.97 15.77
CA ILE A 252 -19.81 -3.49 17.09
C ILE A 252 -19.87 -1.96 17.17
N GLN A 253 -19.57 -1.24 16.07
CA GLN A 253 -19.59 0.23 16.04
C GLN A 253 -20.96 0.80 16.39
N ASP A 254 -22.02 0.16 15.89
CA ASP A 254 -23.41 0.56 16.13
C ASP A 254 -23.81 0.58 17.62
N TYR A 255 -23.03 -0.01 18.53
CA TYR A 255 -23.31 0.00 19.98
C TYR A 255 -22.49 1.03 20.77
N SER A 256 -21.33 1.45 20.27
CA SER A 256 -20.47 2.44 20.93
C SER A 256 -20.89 3.89 20.68
N SER A 257 -21.76 4.14 19.70
CA SER A 257 -22.35 5.46 19.41
C SER A 257 -23.67 5.74 20.15
N ASP A 258 -24.28 4.72 20.75
CA ASP A 258 -25.59 4.80 21.40
C ASP A 258 -25.47 5.05 22.93
N SER A 259 -24.33 5.54 23.41
CA SER A 259 -24.10 5.82 24.85
C SER A 259 -24.19 7.30 25.25
N ASP A 260 -24.45 8.23 24.32
CA ASP A 260 -24.45 9.68 24.60
C ASP A 260 -25.82 10.38 24.42
N SER A 261 -26.92 9.64 24.45
CA SER A 261 -28.26 10.26 24.51
C SER A 261 -29.14 9.56 25.53
N GLU A 262 -29.72 10.37 26.41
CA GLU A 262 -30.75 10.06 27.43
C GLU A 262 -30.19 9.82 28.84
N ASP A 263 -30.05 10.92 29.61
CA ASP A 263 -30.98 11.19 30.72
C ASP A 263 -30.61 12.50 31.46
N ASP A 264 -31.37 13.56 31.22
CA ASP A 264 -31.70 14.53 32.28
C ASP A 264 -33.02 15.23 31.95
N SER A 265 -34.14 14.55 32.21
CA SER A 265 -35.42 15.22 32.43
C SER A 265 -36.39 14.35 33.25
N SER A 266 -36.13 14.22 34.55
CA SER A 266 -37.22 13.99 35.50
C SER A 266 -36.84 14.38 36.92
N PHE A 267 -37.19 15.60 37.32
CA PHE A 267 -37.74 15.84 38.65
C PHE A 267 -38.85 16.90 38.55
N THR A 268 -40.08 16.41 38.60
CA THR A 268 -41.27 17.16 39.00
C THR A 268 -41.33 17.20 40.52
N GLU A 269 -41.48 18.39 41.11
CA GLU A 269 -42.65 18.83 41.88
C GLU A 269 -42.51 20.31 42.25
#